data_AF-A0A923X0X4-F1
#
_entry.id   AF-A0A923X0X4-F1
#
_cell.length_a   1.000
_cell.length_b   1.000
_cell.length_c   1.000
_cell.angle_alpha   90.00
_cell.angle_beta   90.00
_cell.angle_gamma   90.00
#
_symmetry.space_group_name_H-M   'P 1'
#
loop_
_entity.id
_entity.type
_entity.pdbx_description
1 polymer ?
#
loop_
_entity_poly.entity_id
_entity_poly.type
_entity_poly.pdbx_seq_one_letter_code
_entity_poly.pdbx_strand_id
1 'polypeptide(L)'
;MSKRQPPRRTSGSRSANRNHRPKSTGPSKPLLAAKLVVAVADEIDRGEPLRAEIAASLLAADAYPHHWADPESIRPATAILSLLAPLRDPPLLSEGFALAVALKSLDPEDDDVVAAADETTKKLRFLGGRGPSWSGNEIGEPDYVGAWRVRDLWGDQETVYLGFRYGDDVPVHTIAFVIDRVDGGGELVDAFVAGTERELRDAWEQEQAENPDADLMTFEELSLDAAGVLLLDGLEGVDETYGEQISEDGLDTLGLLESRARLIFPHVDAEGWDERTESPYTSELDDLETWQEVAARFTTSPEFAAATDTSQLAADRIAKYAFDRGLGGVARISPNVAAALLLDALPGIELTGDQVVELASTGPATVRAWTTFASRMLELPERALEVSLRVLGEAEEDFAELLANPPLPSLGERLVDLMEADGVDLLDDDAAQSWITEFEALDQHARELRTGPVSLDPTDPRGE
;
A
#
# COMPACT_ATOMS: atom_id res chain seq x y z
N MET A 1 88.48 23.84 42.16
CA MET A 1 87.82 25.15 42.28
C MET A 1 88.17 26.00 41.06
N SER A 2 87.25 26.16 40.10
CA SER A 2 87.11 27.36 39.27
C SER A 2 85.76 27.32 38.55
N LYS A 3 85.25 28.51 38.26
CA LYS A 3 83.86 28.88 38.00
C LYS A 3 83.54 28.96 36.50
N ARG A 4 82.24 28.81 36.21
CA ARG A 4 81.40 29.53 35.20
C ARG A 4 81.57 29.21 33.71
N GLN A 5 80.46 28.81 33.09
CA GLN A 5 79.69 29.67 32.16
C GLN A 5 78.26 29.11 31.88
N PRO A 6 77.20 29.95 31.88
CA PRO A 6 75.90 29.72 31.21
C PRO A 6 75.92 30.42 29.82
N PRO A 7 74.81 30.57 29.03
CA PRO A 7 73.45 30.03 29.10
C PRO A 7 73.03 29.32 27.78
N ARG A 8 71.86 28.66 27.73
CA ARG A 8 71.12 28.48 26.47
C ARG A 8 69.61 28.31 26.72
N ARG A 9 68.84 29.35 26.37
CA ARG A 9 67.42 29.27 26.04
C ARG A 9 67.32 29.20 24.52
N THR A 10 66.55 28.25 23.98
CA THR A 10 65.72 28.43 22.78
C THR A 10 64.79 27.23 22.61
N SER A 11 63.50 27.50 22.81
CA SER A 11 62.33 27.04 22.05
C SER A 11 62.50 25.89 21.05
N GLY A 12 61.66 24.86 21.18
CA GLY A 12 61.39 23.93 20.08
C GLY A 12 60.60 22.69 20.49
N SER A 13 59.27 22.81 20.53
CA SER A 13 58.29 21.85 20.00
C SER A 13 58.55 20.33 20.18
N ARG A 14 57.68 19.64 20.94
CA ARG A 14 56.87 18.49 20.44
C ARG A 14 56.07 17.77 21.53
N SER A 15 54.87 17.35 21.11
CA SER A 15 54.07 16.22 21.62
C SER A 15 53.23 16.46 22.87
N ALA A 16 52.14 17.21 22.72
CA ALA A 16 50.95 17.02 23.53
C ALA A 16 50.13 15.86 22.95
N ASN A 17 49.91 14.85 23.78
CA ASN A 17 48.99 13.74 23.61
C ASN A 17 47.64 14.21 23.05
N ARG A 18 47.32 13.78 21.82
CA ARG A 18 45.93 13.66 21.38
C ARG A 18 45.48 12.24 21.64
N ASN A 19 44.69 12.09 22.71
CA ASN A 19 43.87 10.90 22.92
C ASN A 19 42.95 10.70 21.71
N HIS A 20 43.28 9.73 20.87
CA HIS A 20 42.31 9.15 19.94
C HIS A 20 41.26 8.42 20.78
N ARG A 21 40.06 8.99 20.88
CA ARG A 21 38.85 8.20 21.12
C ARG A 21 38.69 7.24 19.94
N PRO A 22 38.55 5.92 20.16
CA PRO A 22 38.19 5.03 19.06
C PRO A 22 36.79 5.41 18.57
N LYS A 23 36.66 5.60 17.25
CA LYS A 23 35.35 5.64 16.58
C LYS A 23 34.60 4.37 16.96
N SER A 24 33.33 4.49 17.37
CA SER A 24 32.48 3.33 17.59
C SER A 24 32.43 2.53 16.29
N THR A 25 33.07 1.37 16.31
CA THR A 25 32.95 0.38 15.25
C THR A 25 31.61 -0.29 15.47
N GLY A 26 30.76 -0.30 14.44
CA GLY A 26 29.53 -1.07 14.47
C GLY A 26 29.79 -2.55 14.78
N PRO A 27 28.75 -3.33 15.10
CA PRO A 27 28.91 -4.75 15.39
C PRO A 27 29.65 -5.48 14.25
N SER A 28 30.56 -6.38 14.60
CA SER A 28 31.29 -7.20 13.62
C SER A 28 30.31 -8.09 12.84
N LYS A 29 30.59 -8.38 11.55
CA LYS A 29 29.74 -9.25 10.71
C LYS A 29 29.32 -10.58 11.36
N PRO A 30 30.20 -11.33 12.08
CA PRO A 30 29.78 -12.55 12.78
C PRO A 30 28.73 -12.33 13.88
N LEU A 31 28.77 -11.18 14.55
CA LEU A 31 27.80 -10.82 15.59
C LEU A 31 26.45 -10.44 14.97
N LEU A 32 26.45 -9.77 13.81
CA LEU A 32 25.23 -9.50 13.05
C LEU A 32 24.60 -10.80 12.53
N ALA A 33 25.42 -11.70 11.98
CA ALA A 33 24.99 -13.02 11.54
C ALA A 33 24.32 -13.82 12.66
N ALA A 34 24.95 -13.88 13.84
CA ALA A 34 24.40 -14.59 14.99
C ALA A 34 23.08 -13.96 15.47
N LYS A 35 22.96 -12.63 15.45
CA LYS A 35 21.70 -11.94 15.79
C LYS A 35 20.58 -12.26 14.82
N LEU A 36 20.85 -12.23 13.51
CA LEU A 36 19.87 -12.59 12.49
C LEU A 36 19.37 -14.01 12.69
N VAL A 37 20.29 -14.97 12.80
CA VAL A 37 19.93 -16.38 13.00
C VAL A 37 19.14 -16.58 14.29
N VAL A 38 19.53 -15.95 15.40
CA VAL A 38 18.79 -16.05 16.67
C VAL A 38 17.40 -15.44 16.57
N ALA A 39 17.21 -14.37 15.79
CA ALA A 39 15.91 -13.72 15.60
C ALA A 39 14.90 -14.65 14.91
N VAL A 40 15.36 -15.52 14.01
CA VAL A 40 14.49 -16.42 13.24
C VAL A 40 14.57 -17.90 13.63
N ALA A 41 15.48 -18.26 14.56
CA ALA A 41 15.74 -19.64 14.94
C ALA A 41 14.47 -20.36 15.42
N ASP A 42 13.59 -19.68 16.17
CA ASP A 42 12.37 -20.29 16.70
C ASP A 42 11.35 -20.62 15.59
N GLU A 43 11.26 -19.80 14.54
CA GLU A 43 10.40 -20.10 13.39
C GLU A 43 10.99 -21.24 12.53
N ILE A 44 12.32 -21.30 12.42
CA ILE A 44 13.03 -22.34 11.65
C ILE A 44 13.00 -23.71 12.33
N ASP A 45 13.11 -23.77 13.67
CA ASP A 45 13.24 -25.03 14.43
C ASP A 45 11.90 -25.76 14.61
N ARG A 46 10.75 -25.10 14.35
CA ARG A 46 9.41 -25.69 14.47
C ARG A 46 9.09 -26.77 13.43
N GLY A 47 9.96 -26.97 12.44
CA GLY A 47 9.89 -28.11 11.52
C GLY A 47 8.93 -27.96 10.35
N GLU A 48 8.43 -26.75 10.09
CA GLU A 48 7.53 -26.45 8.96
C GLU A 48 8.26 -25.55 7.94
N PRO A 49 8.36 -25.96 6.65
CA PRO A 49 9.04 -25.16 5.63
C PRO A 49 8.43 -23.77 5.43
N LEU A 50 7.10 -23.63 5.50
CA LEU A 50 6.42 -22.33 5.38
C LEU A 50 6.92 -21.32 6.42
N ARG A 51 7.16 -21.74 7.67
CA ARG A 51 7.65 -20.84 8.73
C ARG A 51 9.04 -20.29 8.43
N ALA A 52 9.90 -21.12 7.83
CA ALA A 52 11.22 -20.69 7.41
C ALA A 52 11.15 -19.66 6.27
N GLU A 53 10.20 -19.82 5.34
CA GLU A 53 9.99 -18.88 4.24
C GLU A 53 9.38 -17.55 4.71
N ILE A 54 8.41 -17.58 5.62
CA ILE A 54 7.89 -16.36 6.28
C ILE A 54 9.03 -15.61 6.97
N ALA A 55 9.84 -16.32 7.75
CA ALA A 55 10.99 -15.72 8.43
C ALA A 55 12.03 -15.14 7.46
N ALA A 56 12.23 -15.79 6.30
CA ALA A 56 13.11 -15.29 5.25
C ALA A 56 12.53 -14.03 4.57
N SER A 57 11.22 -14.00 4.33
CA SER A 57 10.50 -12.86 3.74
C SER A 57 10.59 -11.63 4.66
N LEU A 58 10.26 -11.82 5.94
CA LEU A 58 10.39 -10.81 7.00
C LEU A 58 11.81 -10.21 7.04
N LEU A 59 12.84 -11.06 7.04
CA LEU A 59 14.22 -10.61 7.07
C LEU A 59 14.62 -9.87 5.79
N ALA A 60 14.09 -10.27 4.64
CA ALA A 60 14.34 -9.58 3.38
C ALA A 60 13.70 -8.17 3.37
N ALA A 61 12.48 -8.05 3.90
CA ALA A 61 11.78 -6.78 4.07
C ALA A 61 12.50 -5.84 5.05
N ASP A 62 12.82 -6.29 6.27
CA ASP A 62 13.52 -5.49 7.30
C ASP A 62 14.93 -5.06 6.86
N ALA A 63 15.60 -5.89 6.06
CA ALA A 63 16.91 -5.54 5.54
C ALA A 63 16.88 -4.30 4.62
N TYR A 64 15.75 -4.00 3.98
CA TYR A 64 15.61 -2.91 3.00
C TYR A 64 14.16 -2.38 2.88
N PRO A 65 13.71 -1.51 3.80
CA PRO A 65 12.32 -1.02 3.84
C PRO A 65 11.91 -0.07 2.69
N HIS A 66 12.79 0.30 1.75
CA HIS A 66 12.54 1.46 0.85
C HIS A 66 12.96 1.33 -0.63
N HIS A 67 13.30 0.15 -1.18
CA HIS A 67 13.68 0.07 -2.61
C HIS A 67 13.44 -1.31 -3.25
N TRP A 68 12.19 -1.79 -3.29
CA TRP A 68 11.80 -2.83 -4.26
C TRP A 68 11.92 -2.30 -5.72
N ALA A 69 12.02 -0.96 -5.86
CA ALA A 69 12.22 -0.11 -7.04
C ALA A 69 13.48 -0.28 -7.92
N ASP A 70 14.58 -0.87 -7.40
CA ASP A 70 15.88 -0.85 -8.12
C ASP A 70 16.38 -2.28 -8.39
N PRO A 71 16.22 -2.79 -9.63
CA PRO A 71 16.71 -4.10 -10.05
C PRO A 71 18.23 -4.26 -9.94
N GLU A 72 19.00 -3.15 -9.84
CA GLU A 72 20.46 -3.17 -9.69
C GLU A 72 20.92 -3.04 -8.22
N SER A 73 20.01 -2.80 -7.28
CA SER A 73 20.35 -2.80 -5.85
C SER A 73 20.60 -4.24 -5.39
N ILE A 74 21.68 -4.44 -4.63
CA ILE A 74 22.11 -5.76 -4.13
C ILE A 74 20.93 -6.43 -3.42
N ARG A 75 20.34 -7.46 -4.02
CA ARG A 75 19.11 -8.12 -3.54
C ARG A 75 19.24 -8.45 -2.04
N PRO A 76 18.25 -8.08 -1.18
CA PRO A 76 18.33 -8.26 0.28
C PRO A 76 18.78 -9.65 0.72
N ALA A 77 18.33 -10.68 -0.01
CA ALA A 77 18.76 -12.06 0.20
C ALA A 77 20.29 -12.25 0.05
N THR A 78 20.93 -11.72 -1.00
CA THR A 78 22.39 -11.83 -1.18
C THR A 78 23.20 -11.14 -0.06
N ALA A 79 22.68 -10.02 0.46
CA ALA A 79 23.30 -9.29 1.58
C ALA A 79 23.21 -10.11 2.88
N ILE A 80 22.04 -10.70 3.16
CA ILE A 80 21.84 -11.58 4.32
C ILE A 80 22.71 -12.84 4.20
N LEU A 81 22.73 -13.49 3.04
CA LEU A 81 23.59 -14.66 2.76
C LEU A 81 25.08 -14.36 3.00
N SER A 82 25.54 -13.18 2.55
CA SER A 82 26.90 -12.69 2.81
C SER A 82 27.20 -12.50 4.30
N LEU A 83 26.20 -12.16 5.11
CA LEU A 83 26.32 -12.08 6.57
C LEU A 83 26.36 -13.47 7.22
N LEU A 84 25.69 -14.48 6.67
CA LEU A 84 25.72 -15.86 7.18
C LEU A 84 27.06 -16.57 6.91
N ALA A 85 27.73 -16.28 5.79
CA ALA A 85 29.00 -16.89 5.41
C ALA A 85 30.13 -16.87 6.49
N PRO A 86 30.30 -15.83 7.33
CA PRO A 86 31.27 -15.83 8.44
C PRO A 86 30.80 -16.56 9.72
N LEU A 87 29.60 -17.11 9.79
CA LEU A 87 29.10 -17.83 10.97
C LEU A 87 30.01 -19.02 11.33
N ARG A 88 30.35 -19.16 12.61
CA ARG A 88 31.23 -20.23 13.13
C ARG A 88 30.69 -20.90 14.39
N ASP A 89 29.59 -20.40 14.94
CA ASP A 89 29.06 -20.88 16.21
C ASP A 89 28.28 -22.18 15.98
N PRO A 90 28.74 -23.35 16.49
CA PRO A 90 28.13 -24.63 16.16
C PRO A 90 26.62 -24.73 16.42
N PRO A 91 26.06 -24.17 17.52
CA PRO A 91 24.62 -24.12 17.77
C PRO A 91 23.80 -23.32 16.76
N LEU A 92 24.41 -22.52 15.88
CA LEU A 92 23.70 -21.66 14.91
C LEU A 92 23.91 -22.11 13.46
N LEU A 93 24.77 -23.11 13.23
CA LEU A 93 25.14 -23.52 11.87
C LEU A 93 23.98 -24.18 11.11
N SER A 94 23.06 -24.84 11.81
CA SER A 94 21.92 -25.55 11.22
C SER A 94 20.80 -24.59 10.86
N GLU A 95 20.53 -23.62 11.73
CA GLU A 95 19.55 -22.55 11.56
C GLU A 95 20.02 -21.59 10.47
N GLY A 96 21.31 -21.23 10.46
CA GLY A 96 21.90 -20.47 9.36
C GLY A 96 21.87 -21.22 8.03
N PHE A 97 21.97 -22.56 8.05
CA PHE A 97 21.82 -23.38 6.85
C PHE A 97 20.38 -23.32 6.35
N ALA A 98 19.41 -23.51 7.23
CA ALA A 98 17.99 -23.48 6.91
C ALA A 98 17.55 -22.13 6.37
N LEU A 99 17.99 -21.03 7.00
CA LEU A 99 17.73 -19.67 6.53
C LEU A 99 18.31 -19.43 5.14
N ALA A 100 19.52 -19.93 4.85
CA ALA A 100 20.11 -19.79 3.52
C ALA A 100 19.32 -20.55 2.44
N VAL A 101 18.69 -21.69 2.79
CA VAL A 101 17.79 -22.40 1.88
C VAL A 101 16.47 -21.64 1.72
N ALA A 102 15.90 -21.09 2.79
CA ALA A 102 14.67 -20.31 2.72
C ALA A 102 14.82 -19.00 1.94
N LEU A 103 15.97 -18.31 2.05
CA LEU A 103 16.24 -17.13 1.23
C LEU A 103 16.37 -17.48 -0.26
N LYS A 104 16.87 -18.67 -0.58
CA LYS A 104 16.93 -19.16 -1.96
C LYS A 104 15.53 -19.42 -2.54
N SER A 105 14.59 -19.90 -1.73
CA SER A 105 13.25 -20.25 -2.22
C SER A 105 12.37 -19.04 -2.52
N LEU A 106 12.69 -17.86 -2.00
CA LEU A 106 11.97 -16.63 -2.33
C LEU A 106 12.24 -16.17 -3.77
N ASP A 107 13.46 -16.40 -4.27
CA ASP A 107 13.89 -15.99 -5.60
C ASP A 107 14.78 -17.08 -6.24
N PRO A 108 14.17 -18.19 -6.70
CA PRO A 108 14.91 -19.33 -7.24
C PRO A 108 15.42 -19.11 -8.67
N GLU A 109 14.98 -18.04 -9.35
CA GLU A 109 15.37 -17.71 -10.73
C GLU A 109 16.55 -16.73 -10.80
N ASP A 110 16.88 -16.07 -9.68
CA ASP A 110 18.08 -15.26 -9.60
C ASP A 110 19.36 -16.11 -9.48
N ASP A 111 20.22 -16.02 -10.49
CA ASP A 111 21.52 -16.66 -10.47
C ASP A 111 22.40 -16.19 -9.30
N ASP A 112 22.30 -14.92 -8.87
CA ASP A 112 23.12 -14.35 -7.79
C ASP A 112 22.64 -14.78 -6.39
N VAL A 113 21.36 -14.50 -6.07
CA VAL A 113 20.41 -15.47 -5.47
C VAL A 113 20.96 -16.84 -5.06
N VAL A 114 20.76 -17.74 -6.02
CA VAL A 114 21.04 -19.16 -5.99
C VAL A 114 22.52 -19.42 -5.74
N ALA A 115 23.44 -18.71 -6.41
CA ALA A 115 24.87 -18.93 -6.25
C ALA A 115 25.35 -18.60 -4.82
N ALA A 116 24.91 -17.47 -4.27
CA ALA A 116 25.25 -17.06 -2.91
C ALA A 116 24.69 -18.03 -1.87
N ALA A 117 23.45 -18.50 -2.06
CA ALA A 117 22.81 -19.48 -1.19
C ALA A 117 23.52 -20.83 -1.23
N ASP A 118 23.85 -21.31 -2.42
CA ASP A 118 24.59 -22.55 -2.64
C ASP A 118 26.00 -22.50 -2.02
N GLU A 119 26.73 -21.39 -2.16
CA GLU A 119 28.03 -21.22 -1.51
C GLU A 119 27.90 -21.23 0.01
N THR A 120 26.92 -20.48 0.54
CA THR A 120 26.67 -20.34 1.97
C THR A 120 26.29 -21.68 2.60
N THR A 121 25.35 -22.40 2.01
CA THR A 121 24.92 -23.73 2.46
C THR A 121 26.05 -24.76 2.39
N LYS A 122 26.86 -24.78 1.31
CA LYS A 122 28.06 -25.64 1.21
C LYS A 122 29.04 -25.38 2.35
N LYS A 123 29.29 -24.11 2.67
CA LYS A 123 30.22 -23.69 3.72
C LYS A 123 29.71 -24.05 5.11
N LEU A 124 28.45 -23.77 5.41
CA LEU A 124 27.83 -24.11 6.70
C LEU A 124 27.80 -25.63 6.91
N ARG A 125 27.49 -26.38 5.85
CA ARG A 125 27.57 -27.85 5.86
C ARG A 125 28.97 -28.37 6.13
N PHE A 126 30.01 -27.79 5.50
CA PHE A 126 31.40 -28.15 5.77
C PHE A 126 31.81 -27.89 7.23
N LEU A 127 31.25 -26.86 7.86
CA LEU A 127 31.47 -26.53 9.27
C LEU A 127 30.65 -27.38 10.25
N GLY A 128 29.75 -28.24 9.75
CA GLY A 128 28.97 -29.18 10.55
C GLY A 128 27.48 -28.85 10.67
N GLY A 129 27.01 -27.75 10.08
CA GLY A 129 25.58 -27.44 9.99
C GLY A 129 24.82 -28.50 9.21
N ARG A 130 23.60 -28.82 9.66
CA ARG A 130 22.71 -29.73 8.94
C ARG A 130 21.36 -29.05 8.76
N GLY A 131 20.82 -29.12 7.55
CA GLY A 131 19.47 -28.63 7.30
C GLY A 131 18.40 -29.52 7.93
N PRO A 132 17.23 -28.95 8.27
CA PRO A 132 16.02 -29.70 8.61
C PRO A 132 15.62 -30.68 7.50
N SER A 133 14.76 -31.66 7.81
CA SER A 133 14.31 -32.66 6.82
C SER A 133 13.64 -32.05 5.59
N TRP A 134 12.88 -30.96 5.79
CA TRP A 134 12.19 -30.23 4.73
C TRP A 134 13.13 -29.48 3.78
N SER A 135 14.37 -29.16 4.20
CA SER A 135 15.29 -28.30 3.45
C SER A 135 15.85 -28.93 2.16
N GLY A 136 15.55 -30.20 1.90
CA GLY A 136 16.00 -30.91 0.71
C GLY A 136 15.00 -30.92 -0.44
N ASN A 137 13.70 -31.03 -0.15
CA ASN A 137 12.68 -31.37 -1.14
C ASN A 137 11.30 -30.72 -0.91
N GLU A 138 11.11 -29.92 0.15
CA GLU A 138 9.78 -29.40 0.51
C GLU A 138 9.72 -27.86 0.48
N ILE A 139 10.81 -27.18 0.83
CA ILE A 139 10.87 -25.71 0.81
C ILE A 139 11.01 -25.16 -0.61
N GLY A 140 10.28 -24.10 -0.92
CA GLY A 140 10.24 -23.45 -2.23
C GLY A 140 9.41 -24.18 -3.29
N GLU A 141 8.98 -25.40 -3.02
CA GLU A 141 8.26 -26.26 -3.97
C GLU A 141 6.90 -26.75 -3.42
N PRO A 142 6.04 -25.90 -2.83
CA PRO A 142 4.71 -26.34 -2.43
C PRO A 142 3.81 -26.64 -3.63
N ASP A 143 2.90 -27.59 -3.46
CA ASP A 143 1.84 -27.86 -4.43
C ASP A 143 0.74 -26.80 -4.30
N TYR A 144 0.36 -26.16 -5.41
CA TYR A 144 -0.86 -25.34 -5.47
C TYR A 144 -2.09 -26.24 -5.30
N VAL A 145 -3.05 -25.79 -4.49
CA VAL A 145 -4.26 -26.55 -4.16
C VAL A 145 -5.53 -25.90 -4.67
N GLY A 146 -5.64 -24.57 -4.56
CA GLY A 146 -6.85 -23.84 -4.89
C GLY A 146 -6.73 -22.35 -4.55
N ALA A 147 -7.73 -21.58 -4.96
CA ALA A 147 -7.83 -20.17 -4.63
C ALA A 147 -9.26 -19.82 -4.21
N TRP A 148 -9.40 -18.85 -3.30
CA TRP A 148 -10.68 -18.38 -2.81
C TRP A 148 -10.68 -16.87 -2.74
N ARG A 149 -11.85 -16.25 -2.89
CA ARG A 149 -12.04 -14.81 -2.79
C ARG A 149 -13.12 -14.51 -1.77
N VAL A 150 -12.83 -13.56 -0.88
CA VAL A 150 -13.83 -12.81 -0.13
C VAL A 150 -13.95 -11.44 -0.78
N ARG A 151 -15.16 -10.98 -1.07
CA ARG A 151 -15.41 -9.61 -1.53
C ARG A 151 -16.70 -9.06 -0.97
N ASP A 152 -16.75 -7.76 -0.73
CA ASP A 152 -18.00 -7.07 -0.41
C ASP A 152 -18.93 -6.94 -1.63
N LEU A 153 -20.21 -6.69 -1.40
CA LEU A 153 -21.21 -6.49 -2.47
C LEU A 153 -21.07 -5.17 -3.23
N TRP A 154 -20.17 -4.27 -2.84
CA TRP A 154 -19.89 -3.07 -3.64
C TRP A 154 -18.72 -3.31 -4.58
N GLY A 155 -17.83 -4.25 -4.28
CA GLY A 155 -16.59 -4.47 -5.01
C GLY A 155 -15.54 -3.41 -4.68
N ASP A 156 -15.56 -2.89 -3.45
CA ASP A 156 -14.57 -1.95 -2.95
C ASP A 156 -13.27 -2.66 -2.61
N GLN A 157 -13.36 -3.80 -1.92
CA GLN A 157 -12.21 -4.56 -1.49
C GLN A 157 -12.42 -6.04 -1.72
N GLU A 158 -11.39 -6.72 -2.21
CA GLU A 158 -11.36 -8.17 -2.30
C GLU A 158 -10.11 -8.74 -1.61
N THR A 159 -10.30 -9.81 -0.86
CA THR A 159 -9.21 -10.60 -0.28
C THR A 159 -9.15 -11.93 -1.00
N VAL A 160 -8.03 -12.19 -1.66
CA VAL A 160 -7.79 -13.43 -2.39
C VAL A 160 -6.85 -14.31 -1.58
N TYR A 161 -7.23 -15.56 -1.38
CA TYR A 161 -6.50 -16.58 -0.65
C TYR A 161 -5.97 -17.63 -1.63
N LEU A 162 -4.67 -17.86 -1.65
CA LEU A 162 -4.00 -18.90 -2.42
C LEU A 162 -3.58 -20.05 -1.50
N GLY A 163 -4.06 -21.26 -1.80
CA GLY A 163 -3.79 -22.47 -1.03
C GLY A 163 -2.58 -23.25 -1.54
N PHE A 164 -1.68 -23.58 -0.62
CA PHE A 164 -0.43 -24.30 -0.88
C PHE A 164 -0.24 -25.45 0.10
N ARG A 165 0.30 -26.58 -0.37
CA ARG A 165 0.59 -27.77 0.45
C ARG A 165 2.07 -28.12 0.40
N TYR A 166 2.69 -28.28 1.57
CA TYR A 166 4.09 -28.67 1.71
C TYR A 166 4.20 -30.18 1.99
N GLY A 167 3.97 -30.99 0.95
CA GLY A 167 3.94 -32.46 1.05
C GLY A 167 2.59 -33.04 1.50
N ASP A 168 2.40 -34.34 1.23
CA ASP A 168 1.08 -35.00 1.24
C ASP A 168 0.33 -34.97 2.58
N ASP A 169 1.04 -34.97 3.72
CA ASP A 169 0.46 -35.08 5.06
C ASP A 169 0.33 -33.72 5.80
N VAL A 170 0.65 -32.61 5.12
CA VAL A 170 0.60 -31.26 5.71
C VAL A 170 -0.72 -30.56 5.33
N PRO A 171 -1.36 -29.81 6.26
CA PRO A 171 -2.52 -28.99 5.93
C PRO A 171 -2.24 -28.02 4.78
N VAL A 172 -3.31 -27.64 4.06
CA VAL A 172 -3.23 -26.59 3.04
C VAL A 172 -3.11 -25.27 3.77
N HIS A 173 -2.00 -24.57 3.58
CA HIS A 173 -1.78 -23.23 4.11
C HIS A 173 -2.22 -22.20 3.08
N THR A 174 -2.80 -21.10 3.56
CA THR A 174 -3.28 -20.03 2.71
C THR A 174 -2.42 -18.79 2.86
N ILE A 175 -2.00 -18.22 1.74
CA ILE A 175 -1.41 -16.88 1.65
C ILE A 175 -2.49 -15.98 1.05
N ALA A 176 -2.77 -14.87 1.71
CA ALA A 176 -3.78 -13.91 1.31
C ALA A 176 -3.12 -12.64 0.79
N PHE A 177 -3.79 -11.97 -0.14
CA PHE A 177 -3.52 -10.60 -0.53
C PHE A 177 -4.83 -9.84 -0.67
N VAL A 178 -4.77 -8.54 -0.41
CA VAL A 178 -5.91 -7.63 -0.40
C VAL A 178 -5.76 -6.63 -1.53
N ILE A 179 -6.79 -6.54 -2.36
CA ILE A 179 -6.89 -5.55 -3.43
C ILE A 179 -7.93 -4.52 -2.99
N ASP A 180 -7.52 -3.25 -2.98
CA ASP A 180 -8.40 -2.10 -2.80
C ASP A 180 -8.74 -1.50 -4.17
N ARG A 181 -10.03 -1.35 -4.41
CA ARG A 181 -10.59 -0.78 -5.63
C ARG A 181 -11.34 0.52 -5.33
N VAL A 182 -11.38 1.02 -4.11
CA VAL A 182 -12.17 2.21 -3.72
C VAL A 182 -11.89 3.37 -4.66
N ASP A 183 -10.62 3.67 -4.95
CA ASP A 183 -10.22 4.77 -5.85
C ASP A 183 -10.12 4.38 -7.34
N GLY A 184 -10.63 3.21 -7.70
CA GLY A 184 -10.66 2.69 -9.08
C GLY A 184 -9.38 1.96 -9.52
N GLY A 185 -8.33 1.96 -8.68
CA GLY A 185 -6.97 1.53 -9.05
C GLY A 185 -6.63 0.04 -8.97
N GLY A 186 -7.41 -0.82 -8.31
CA GLY A 186 -7.05 -2.26 -8.23
C GLY A 186 -5.75 -2.51 -7.45
N GLU A 187 -5.49 -1.73 -6.41
CA GLU A 187 -4.19 -1.65 -5.77
C GLU A 187 -4.02 -2.74 -4.72
N LEU A 188 -2.86 -3.41 -4.71
CA LEU A 188 -2.53 -4.34 -3.63
C LEU A 188 -2.12 -3.55 -2.38
N VAL A 189 -2.98 -3.61 -1.36
CA VAL A 189 -2.82 -2.85 -0.12
C VAL A 189 -2.33 -3.69 1.05
N ASP A 190 -2.43 -5.02 0.95
CA ASP A 190 -1.96 -5.91 2.02
C ASP A 190 -1.65 -7.32 1.54
N ALA A 191 -0.82 -8.04 2.30
CA ALA A 191 -0.51 -9.45 2.09
C ALA A 191 -0.14 -10.15 3.40
N PHE A 192 -0.68 -11.35 3.65
CA PHE A 192 -0.44 -12.05 4.91
C PHE A 192 -0.64 -13.56 4.80
N VAL A 193 -0.09 -14.31 5.76
CA VAL A 193 -0.38 -15.75 5.87
C VAL A 193 -1.62 -15.96 6.73
N ALA A 194 -2.70 -16.43 6.10
CA ALA A 194 -4.04 -16.49 6.70
C ALA A 194 -4.36 -17.78 7.50
N GLY A 195 -3.38 -18.66 7.68
CA GLY A 195 -3.56 -19.95 8.36
C GLY A 195 -3.80 -21.09 7.38
N THR A 196 -4.74 -21.99 7.70
CA THR A 196 -5.11 -23.13 6.85
C THR A 196 -6.42 -22.91 6.09
N GLU A 197 -6.59 -23.60 4.96
CA GLU A 197 -7.86 -23.58 4.20
C GLU A 197 -9.05 -23.93 5.09
N ARG A 198 -8.87 -24.89 6.01
CA ARG A 198 -9.93 -25.30 6.93
C ARG A 198 -10.29 -24.18 7.90
N GLU A 199 -9.30 -23.53 8.50
CA GLU A 199 -9.53 -22.41 9.42
C GLU A 199 -10.22 -21.25 8.71
N LEU A 200 -9.82 -20.96 7.45
CA LEU A 200 -10.48 -19.97 6.61
C LEU A 200 -11.97 -20.29 6.41
N ARG A 201 -12.29 -21.53 6.05
CA ARG A 201 -13.69 -21.96 5.86
C ARG A 201 -14.49 -21.93 7.15
N ASP A 202 -13.91 -22.44 8.25
CA ASP A 202 -14.55 -22.43 9.56
C ASP A 202 -14.81 -20.98 10.03
N ALA A 203 -13.88 -20.05 9.78
CA ALA A 203 -14.04 -18.63 10.08
C ALA A 203 -15.14 -17.98 9.23
N TRP A 204 -15.20 -18.29 7.93
CA TRP A 204 -16.26 -17.80 7.05
C TRP A 204 -17.64 -18.31 7.45
N GLU A 205 -17.76 -19.60 7.80
CA GLU A 205 -19.02 -20.17 8.30
C GLU A 205 -19.46 -19.51 9.62
N GLN A 206 -18.51 -19.19 10.50
CA GLN A 206 -18.81 -18.45 11.73
C GLN A 206 -19.26 -17.02 11.43
N GLU A 207 -18.58 -16.32 10.53
CA GLU A 207 -18.94 -14.96 10.11
C GLU A 207 -20.37 -14.92 9.56
N GLN A 208 -20.72 -15.87 8.69
CA GLN A 208 -22.07 -16.05 8.16
C GLN A 208 -23.15 -16.35 9.22
N ALA A 209 -22.77 -16.97 10.33
CA ALA A 209 -23.69 -17.32 11.40
C ALA A 209 -23.88 -16.19 12.43
N GLU A 210 -22.85 -15.39 12.68
CA GLU A 210 -22.79 -14.43 13.78
C GLU A 210 -22.96 -12.98 13.34
N ASN A 211 -22.54 -12.62 12.12
CA ASN A 211 -22.62 -11.26 11.61
C ASN A 211 -23.94 -11.04 10.82
N PRO A 212 -24.82 -10.12 11.26
CA PRO A 212 -26.06 -9.81 10.57
C PRO A 212 -25.87 -9.18 9.18
N ASP A 213 -24.67 -8.70 8.87
CA ASP A 213 -24.30 -8.10 7.59
C ASP A 213 -23.43 -9.05 6.74
N ALA A 214 -23.31 -10.33 7.11
CA ALA A 214 -22.52 -11.31 6.35
C ALA A 214 -23.08 -11.59 4.96
N ASP A 215 -24.36 -11.31 4.72
CA ASP A 215 -24.98 -11.37 3.39
C ASP A 215 -24.49 -10.25 2.45
N LEU A 216 -23.79 -9.24 2.99
CA LEU A 216 -23.13 -8.18 2.24
C LEU A 216 -21.70 -8.55 1.79
N MET A 217 -21.28 -9.78 2.03
CA MET A 217 -20.01 -10.33 1.55
C MET A 217 -20.24 -11.66 0.84
N THR A 218 -19.37 -11.97 -0.10
CA THR A 218 -19.37 -13.25 -0.83
C THR A 218 -18.06 -13.98 -0.62
N PHE A 219 -18.13 -15.31 -0.49
CA PHE A 219 -16.98 -16.20 -0.49
C PHE A 219 -17.12 -17.19 -1.63
N GLU A 220 -16.17 -17.18 -2.54
CA GLU A 220 -16.20 -18.03 -3.73
C GLU A 220 -14.85 -18.67 -4.01
N GLU A 221 -14.88 -19.81 -4.69
CA GLU A 221 -13.68 -20.46 -5.20
C GLU A 221 -13.31 -19.83 -6.55
N LEU A 222 -12.04 -19.46 -6.69
CA LEU A 222 -11.51 -18.88 -7.92
C LEU A 222 -10.79 -19.94 -8.75
N SER A 223 -10.83 -19.74 -10.07
CA SER A 223 -9.90 -20.43 -10.96
C SER A 223 -8.47 -19.94 -10.74
N LEU A 224 -7.49 -20.78 -11.07
CA LEU A 224 -6.08 -20.39 -11.03
C LEU A 224 -5.79 -19.18 -11.91
N ASP A 225 -6.40 -19.12 -13.10
CA ASP A 225 -6.23 -17.99 -14.04
C ASP A 225 -6.74 -16.68 -13.42
N ALA A 226 -7.96 -16.68 -12.86
CA ALA A 226 -8.53 -15.48 -12.24
C ALA A 226 -7.71 -14.99 -11.05
N ALA A 227 -7.30 -15.91 -10.15
CA ALA A 227 -6.47 -15.56 -9.01
C ALA A 227 -5.06 -15.09 -9.43
N GLY A 228 -4.52 -15.66 -10.50
CA GLY A 228 -3.22 -15.30 -11.07
C GLY A 228 -3.22 -13.91 -11.69
N VAL A 229 -4.27 -13.52 -12.41
CA VAL A 229 -4.37 -12.18 -12.99
C VAL A 229 -4.53 -11.12 -11.91
N LEU A 230 -5.42 -11.34 -10.92
CA LEU A 230 -5.56 -10.45 -9.77
C LEU A 230 -4.25 -10.22 -9.02
N LEU A 231 -3.45 -11.28 -8.84
CA LEU A 231 -2.15 -11.16 -8.19
C LEU A 231 -1.14 -10.38 -9.05
N LEU A 232 -1.10 -10.62 -10.36
CA LEU A 232 -0.18 -9.94 -11.27
C LEU A 232 -0.45 -8.44 -11.34
N ASP A 233 -1.71 -8.06 -11.51
CA ASP A 233 -2.14 -6.67 -11.55
C ASP A 233 -1.78 -5.94 -10.26
N GLY A 234 -2.11 -6.56 -9.11
CA GLY A 234 -1.76 -6.02 -7.81
C GLY A 234 -0.24 -5.86 -7.58
N LEU A 235 0.57 -6.81 -8.04
CA LEU A 235 2.04 -6.72 -7.93
C LEU A 235 2.63 -5.65 -8.85
N GLU A 236 2.09 -5.46 -10.06
CA GLU A 236 2.49 -4.37 -10.97
C GLU A 236 2.24 -3.00 -10.32
N GLY A 237 1.09 -2.80 -9.68
CA GLY A 237 0.78 -1.58 -8.93
C GLY A 237 1.73 -1.30 -7.75
N VAL A 238 2.19 -2.34 -7.06
CA VAL A 238 3.20 -2.21 -5.98
C VAL A 238 4.55 -1.73 -6.53
N ASP A 239 4.96 -2.24 -7.69
CA ASP A 239 6.21 -1.82 -8.34
C ASP A 239 6.14 -0.35 -8.81
N GLU A 240 5.00 0.08 -9.34
CA GLU A 240 4.79 1.46 -9.80
C GLU A 240 4.78 2.47 -8.65
N THR A 241 4.16 2.12 -7.53
CA THR A 241 4.03 2.98 -6.34
C THR A 241 5.15 2.79 -5.32
N TYR A 242 6.13 1.93 -5.63
CA TYR A 242 7.24 1.57 -4.75
C TYR A 242 6.80 1.06 -3.37
N GLY A 243 5.63 0.41 -3.31
CA GLY A 243 5.04 -0.11 -2.09
C GLY A 243 4.55 0.96 -1.10
N GLU A 244 4.28 2.19 -1.55
CA GLU A 244 3.70 3.23 -0.67
C GLU A 244 2.29 2.88 -0.19
N GLN A 245 1.57 2.05 -0.97
CA GLN A 245 0.17 1.70 -0.71
C GLN A 245 -0.01 0.42 0.11
N ILE A 246 1.01 -0.44 0.16
CA ILE A 246 0.95 -1.70 0.90
C ILE A 246 1.25 -1.47 2.39
N SER A 247 0.53 -2.19 3.25
CA SER A 247 0.74 -2.17 4.71
C SER A 247 2.16 -2.61 5.10
N GLU A 248 2.64 -2.20 6.28
CA GLU A 248 3.94 -2.64 6.82
C GLU A 248 3.98 -4.18 6.99
N ASP A 249 2.90 -4.78 7.49
CA ASP A 249 2.74 -6.23 7.63
C ASP A 249 2.64 -6.92 6.25
N GLY A 250 2.14 -6.21 5.23
CA GLY A 250 2.08 -6.63 3.85
C GLY A 250 3.46 -6.75 3.20
N LEU A 251 4.31 -5.75 3.41
CA LEU A 251 5.70 -5.74 2.93
C LEU A 251 6.50 -6.94 3.47
N ASP A 252 6.25 -7.30 4.72
CA ASP A 252 6.84 -8.45 5.39
C ASP A 252 6.53 -9.79 4.69
N THR A 253 5.36 -9.89 4.04
CA THR A 253 4.90 -11.10 3.34
C THR A 253 5.11 -11.04 1.82
N LEU A 254 5.42 -9.87 1.27
CA LEU A 254 5.49 -9.65 -0.18
C LEU A 254 6.48 -10.58 -0.89
N GLY A 255 7.67 -10.80 -0.33
CA GLY A 255 8.67 -11.69 -0.92
C GLY A 255 8.20 -13.15 -0.98
N LEU A 256 7.45 -13.59 0.04
CA LEU A 256 6.77 -14.89 0.00
C LEU A 256 5.67 -14.90 -1.06
N LEU A 257 4.83 -13.88 -1.12
CA LEU A 257 3.74 -13.79 -2.10
C LEU A 257 4.27 -13.84 -3.54
N GLU A 258 5.29 -13.06 -3.89
CA GLU A 258 5.93 -13.09 -5.20
C GLU A 258 6.52 -14.47 -5.54
N SER A 259 7.16 -15.12 -4.57
CA SER A 259 7.72 -16.46 -4.78
C SER A 259 6.64 -17.49 -5.15
N ARG A 260 5.42 -17.31 -4.64
CA ARG A 260 4.26 -18.14 -4.97
C ARG A 260 3.65 -17.75 -6.30
N ALA A 261 3.62 -16.46 -6.58
CA ALA A 261 3.26 -15.91 -7.87
C ALA A 261 4.07 -16.59 -9.00
N ARG A 262 5.39 -16.71 -8.84
CA ARG A 262 6.29 -17.42 -9.77
C ARG A 262 5.95 -18.91 -9.98
N LEU A 263 5.38 -19.59 -8.98
CA LEU A 263 4.96 -20.99 -9.14
C LEU A 263 3.66 -21.12 -9.94
N ILE A 264 2.77 -20.13 -9.84
CA ILE A 264 1.48 -20.14 -10.54
C ILE A 264 1.60 -19.56 -11.95
N PHE A 265 2.46 -18.56 -12.18
CA PHE A 265 2.56 -17.82 -13.45
C PHE A 265 2.75 -18.68 -14.70
N PRO A 266 3.58 -19.74 -14.72
CA PRO A 266 3.74 -20.58 -15.90
C PRO A 266 2.44 -21.29 -16.34
N HIS A 267 1.42 -21.25 -15.49
CA HIS A 267 0.13 -21.89 -15.69
C HIS A 267 -1.02 -20.90 -15.91
N VAL A 268 -0.77 -19.59 -15.79
CA VAL A 268 -1.78 -18.54 -15.99
C VAL A 268 -1.84 -18.19 -17.48
N ASP A 269 -3.00 -18.39 -18.11
CA ASP A 269 -3.26 -17.88 -19.45
C ASP A 269 -3.95 -16.50 -19.35
N ALA A 270 -3.14 -15.44 -19.35
CA ALA A 270 -3.63 -14.07 -19.29
C ALA A 270 -4.23 -13.58 -20.62
N GLU A 271 -4.04 -14.32 -21.74
CA GLU A 271 -4.63 -13.93 -23.04
C GLU A 271 -6.15 -14.16 -23.04
N GLY A 272 -6.90 -13.17 -22.58
CA GLY A 272 -8.37 -13.14 -22.66
C GLY A 272 -9.08 -12.92 -21.34
N TRP A 273 -8.36 -12.74 -20.23
CA TRP A 273 -8.96 -12.27 -18.99
C TRP A 273 -9.03 -10.75 -19.04
N ASP A 274 -10.24 -10.22 -19.29
CA ASP A 274 -10.52 -8.80 -19.14
C ASP A 274 -11.04 -8.58 -17.73
N GLU A 275 -10.24 -7.93 -16.89
CA GLU A 275 -10.58 -7.60 -15.51
C GLU A 275 -11.88 -6.79 -15.41
N ARG A 276 -12.22 -6.01 -16.46
CA ARG A 276 -13.49 -5.26 -16.53
C ARG A 276 -14.71 -6.18 -16.63
N THR A 277 -14.54 -7.44 -17.01
CA THR A 277 -15.66 -8.38 -17.18
C THR A 277 -16.16 -9.00 -15.88
N GLU A 278 -15.51 -8.78 -14.74
CA GLU A 278 -15.89 -9.38 -13.46
C GLU A 278 -16.24 -8.40 -12.34
N SER A 279 -16.43 -7.10 -12.62
CA SER A 279 -17.26 -6.30 -11.71
C SER A 279 -18.66 -6.95 -11.69
N PRO A 280 -19.12 -7.51 -10.56
CA PRO A 280 -20.43 -8.15 -10.51
C PRO A 280 -21.59 -7.16 -10.74
N TYR A 281 -21.28 -5.85 -10.80
CA TYR A 281 -22.22 -4.75 -10.85
C TYR A 281 -21.87 -3.81 -12.00
N THR A 282 -22.14 -4.26 -13.24
CA THR A 282 -22.16 -3.35 -14.39
C THR A 282 -23.50 -2.63 -14.43
N SER A 283 -23.46 -1.34 -14.72
CA SER A 283 -24.64 -0.48 -14.80
C SER A 283 -24.76 0.13 -16.19
N GLU A 284 -25.97 0.50 -16.61
CA GLU A 284 -26.16 1.28 -17.85
C GLU A 284 -25.49 2.68 -17.77
N LEU A 285 -25.03 3.12 -16.60
CA LEU A 285 -24.26 4.37 -16.47
C LEU A 285 -22.82 4.20 -16.96
N ASP A 286 -22.29 2.98 -16.92
CA ASP A 286 -20.91 2.69 -17.34
C ASP A 286 -20.75 2.70 -18.87
N ASP A 287 -21.86 2.56 -19.59
CA ASP A 287 -21.93 2.70 -21.05
C ASP A 287 -21.96 4.18 -21.52
N LEU A 288 -22.09 5.14 -20.60
CA LEU A 288 -22.18 6.56 -20.93
C LEU A 288 -20.79 7.16 -21.16
N GLU A 289 -20.67 8.01 -22.18
CA GLU A 289 -19.36 8.55 -22.59
C GLU A 289 -18.96 9.80 -21.80
N THR A 290 -19.90 10.43 -21.10
CA THR A 290 -19.67 11.71 -20.41
C THR A 290 -20.37 11.79 -19.05
N TRP A 291 -19.74 12.47 -18.09
CA TRP A 291 -20.34 12.71 -16.77
C TRP A 291 -21.65 13.52 -16.86
N GLN A 292 -21.82 14.37 -17.87
CA GLN A 292 -23.05 15.12 -18.07
C GLN A 292 -24.25 14.22 -18.39
N GLU A 293 -24.04 13.13 -19.12
CA GLU A 293 -25.08 12.14 -19.41
C GLU A 293 -25.50 11.40 -18.14
N VAL A 294 -24.51 11.05 -17.29
CA VAL A 294 -24.75 10.45 -15.98
C VAL A 294 -25.57 11.40 -15.09
N ALA A 295 -25.17 12.67 -15.00
CA ALA A 295 -25.87 13.70 -14.22
C ALA A 295 -27.32 13.90 -14.73
N ALA A 296 -27.52 13.92 -16.05
CA ALA A 296 -28.85 14.03 -16.66
C ALA A 296 -29.73 12.81 -16.34
N ARG A 297 -29.13 11.61 -16.30
CA ARG A 297 -29.85 10.39 -15.94
C ARG A 297 -30.33 10.42 -14.49
N PHE A 298 -29.46 10.84 -13.57
CA PHE A 298 -29.80 10.99 -12.16
C PHE A 298 -30.85 12.09 -11.92
N THR A 299 -30.67 13.27 -12.51
CA THR A 299 -31.56 14.42 -12.25
C THR A 299 -32.96 14.27 -12.85
N THR A 300 -33.16 13.30 -13.76
CA THR A 300 -34.47 12.90 -14.27
C THR A 300 -35.09 11.72 -13.50
N SER A 301 -34.38 11.17 -12.52
CA SER A 301 -34.83 10.05 -11.72
C SER A 301 -35.86 10.49 -10.65
N PRO A 302 -36.71 9.57 -10.15
CA PRO A 302 -37.63 9.88 -9.07
C PRO A 302 -36.93 10.18 -7.73
N GLU A 303 -35.70 9.70 -7.54
CA GLU A 303 -34.91 9.93 -6.33
C GLU A 303 -34.44 11.39 -6.20
N PHE A 304 -34.20 12.09 -7.32
CA PHE A 304 -33.83 13.52 -7.32
C PHE A 304 -35.06 14.43 -7.23
N ALA A 305 -35.83 14.28 -6.16
CA ALA A 305 -37.02 15.08 -5.92
C ALA A 305 -36.67 16.46 -5.33
N ALA A 306 -37.31 17.51 -5.85
CA ALA A 306 -37.20 18.91 -5.39
C ALA A 306 -35.84 19.60 -5.64
N ALA A 307 -35.43 19.65 -6.91
CA ALA A 307 -34.22 20.34 -7.35
C ALA A 307 -34.25 21.85 -7.04
N THR A 308 -33.24 22.31 -6.30
CA THR A 308 -32.76 23.70 -6.27
C THR A 308 -31.53 23.83 -7.17
N ASP A 309 -31.15 25.07 -7.51
CA ASP A 309 -29.93 25.33 -8.29
C ASP A 309 -28.68 24.73 -7.60
N THR A 310 -28.61 24.82 -6.27
CA THR A 310 -27.49 24.25 -5.47
C THR A 310 -27.49 22.72 -5.50
N SER A 311 -28.66 22.08 -5.41
CA SER A 311 -28.74 20.61 -5.55
C SER A 311 -28.37 20.12 -6.95
N GLN A 312 -28.61 20.93 -7.99
CA GLN A 312 -28.19 20.61 -9.36
C GLN A 312 -26.67 20.68 -9.50
N LEU A 313 -26.03 21.72 -8.92
CA LEU A 313 -24.57 21.81 -8.88
C LEU A 313 -23.94 20.64 -8.10
N ALA A 314 -24.56 20.24 -6.99
CA ALA A 314 -24.14 19.07 -6.23
C ALA A 314 -24.26 17.78 -7.04
N ALA A 315 -25.37 17.58 -7.77
CA ALA A 315 -25.59 16.43 -8.63
C ALA A 315 -24.53 16.36 -9.76
N ASP A 316 -24.25 17.47 -10.42
CA ASP A 316 -23.23 17.57 -11.48
C ASP A 316 -21.83 17.23 -10.92
N ARG A 317 -21.50 17.75 -9.72
CA ARG A 317 -20.22 17.47 -9.06
C ARG A 317 -20.07 16.01 -8.66
N ILE A 318 -21.12 15.40 -8.10
CA ILE A 318 -21.13 13.98 -7.73
C ILE A 318 -20.93 13.11 -8.98
N ALA A 319 -21.69 13.39 -10.05
CA ALA A 319 -21.57 12.65 -11.31
C ALA A 319 -20.16 12.78 -11.91
N LYS A 320 -19.60 13.99 -11.91
CA LYS A 320 -18.22 14.23 -12.35
C LYS A 320 -17.20 13.46 -11.49
N TYR A 321 -17.33 13.52 -10.16
CA TYR A 321 -16.41 12.83 -9.25
C TYR A 321 -16.45 11.31 -9.46
N ALA A 322 -17.65 10.72 -9.53
CA ALA A 322 -17.82 9.29 -9.76
C ALA A 322 -17.27 8.86 -11.14
N PHE A 323 -17.46 9.70 -12.16
CA PHE A 323 -16.95 9.47 -13.51
C PHE A 323 -15.42 9.59 -13.59
N ASP A 324 -14.84 10.64 -13.01
CA ASP A 324 -13.40 10.90 -13.06
C ASP A 324 -12.60 9.83 -12.30
N ARG A 325 -13.11 9.35 -11.15
CA ARG A 325 -12.43 8.31 -10.37
C ARG A 325 -12.61 6.91 -10.91
N GLY A 326 -13.54 6.69 -11.86
CA GLY A 326 -13.74 5.39 -12.50
C GLY A 326 -13.88 4.24 -11.51
N LEU A 327 -14.57 4.49 -10.37
CA LEU A 327 -14.70 3.67 -9.15
C LEU A 327 -15.22 2.24 -9.43
N GLY A 328 -14.59 1.41 -10.27
CA GLY A 328 -15.14 0.14 -10.76
C GLY A 328 -16.49 0.23 -11.49
N GLY A 329 -17.03 1.45 -11.68
CA GLY A 329 -18.34 1.77 -12.25
C GLY A 329 -18.95 3.03 -11.61
N VAL A 330 -19.60 3.88 -12.40
CA VAL A 330 -20.15 5.17 -11.96
C VAL A 330 -21.29 5.00 -10.94
N ALA A 331 -21.98 3.86 -10.99
CA ALA A 331 -23.03 3.50 -10.04
C ALA A 331 -22.51 2.81 -8.77
N ARG A 332 -21.20 2.53 -8.65
CA ARG A 332 -20.62 1.80 -7.52
C ARG A 332 -20.49 2.71 -6.29
N ILE A 333 -21.58 2.84 -5.54
CA ILE A 333 -21.66 3.69 -4.35
C ILE A 333 -21.69 2.84 -3.08
N SER A 334 -20.49 2.52 -2.60
CA SER A 334 -20.28 1.88 -1.31
C SER A 334 -20.50 2.85 -0.13
N PRO A 335 -20.47 2.36 1.12
CA PRO A 335 -20.55 3.22 2.28
C PRO A 335 -19.41 4.25 2.34
N ASN A 336 -18.19 3.84 2.00
CA ASN A 336 -17.01 4.71 1.98
C ASN A 336 -17.10 5.74 0.85
N VAL A 337 -17.50 5.30 -0.34
CA VAL A 337 -17.72 6.22 -1.48
C VAL A 337 -18.84 7.21 -1.16
N ALA A 338 -19.92 6.80 -0.51
CA ALA A 338 -21.00 7.71 -0.12
C ALA A 338 -20.49 8.80 0.84
N ALA A 339 -19.65 8.45 1.81
CA ALA A 339 -19.00 9.42 2.68
C ALA A 339 -18.04 10.34 1.89
N ALA A 340 -17.22 9.79 1.00
CA ALA A 340 -16.28 10.56 0.17
C ALA A 340 -16.98 11.55 -0.78
N LEU A 341 -18.14 11.19 -1.33
CA LEU A 341 -18.95 12.14 -2.10
C LEU A 341 -19.31 13.37 -1.26
N LEU A 342 -19.64 13.16 0.01
CA LEU A 342 -19.99 14.24 0.92
C LEU A 342 -18.76 15.04 1.37
N LEU A 343 -17.66 14.37 1.73
CA LEU A 343 -16.49 14.97 2.38
C LEU A 343 -15.42 15.46 1.41
N ASP A 344 -15.36 14.92 0.19
CA ASP A 344 -14.33 15.27 -0.79
C ASP A 344 -14.94 15.91 -2.04
N ALA A 345 -16.04 15.36 -2.56
CA ALA A 345 -16.58 15.82 -3.83
C ALA A 345 -17.28 17.19 -3.70
N LEU A 346 -18.23 17.30 -2.75
CA LEU A 346 -19.06 18.51 -2.58
C LEU A 346 -18.32 19.75 -2.07
N PRO A 347 -17.33 19.66 -1.16
CA PRO A 347 -16.58 20.85 -0.71
C PRO A 347 -15.78 21.52 -1.83
N GLY A 348 -15.44 20.78 -2.90
CA GLY A 348 -14.76 21.32 -4.07
C GLY A 348 -15.65 22.12 -5.03
N ILE A 349 -16.90 22.43 -4.68
CA ILE A 349 -17.77 23.27 -5.51
C ILE A 349 -17.50 24.75 -5.21
N GLU A 350 -17.24 25.53 -6.25
CA GLU A 350 -17.20 26.99 -6.13
C GLU A 350 -18.59 27.56 -5.86
N LEU A 351 -18.80 28.10 -4.65
CA LEU A 351 -20.10 28.57 -4.18
C LEU A 351 -20.02 29.99 -3.62
N THR A 352 -21.12 30.73 -3.75
CA THR A 352 -21.33 31.97 -3.00
C THR A 352 -21.74 31.66 -1.55
N GLY A 353 -21.62 32.63 -0.63
CA GLY A 353 -21.92 32.41 0.78
C GLY A 353 -23.35 31.89 1.07
N ASP A 354 -24.36 32.37 0.34
CA ASP A 354 -25.73 31.86 0.48
C ASP A 354 -25.87 30.42 -0.02
N GLN A 355 -25.13 30.04 -1.08
CA GLN A 355 -25.14 28.69 -1.62
C GLN A 355 -24.37 27.71 -0.72
N VAL A 356 -23.34 28.13 0.01
CA VAL A 356 -22.66 27.28 1.01
C VAL A 356 -23.64 26.88 2.12
N VAL A 357 -24.45 27.83 2.61
CA VAL A 357 -25.48 27.54 3.63
C VAL A 357 -26.55 26.60 3.07
N GLU A 358 -26.95 26.79 1.82
CA GLU A 358 -27.90 25.89 1.16
C GLU A 358 -27.29 24.49 0.96
N LEU A 359 -26.03 24.39 0.53
CA LEU A 359 -25.32 23.12 0.32
C LEU A 359 -25.22 22.33 1.63
N ALA A 360 -24.96 22.97 2.77
CA ALA A 360 -24.94 22.30 4.07
C ALA A 360 -26.25 21.54 4.36
N SER A 361 -27.40 22.03 3.85
CA SER A 361 -28.70 21.38 4.02
C SER A 361 -29.10 20.45 2.86
N THR A 362 -28.70 20.77 1.62
CA THR A 362 -29.14 20.08 0.39
C THR A 362 -28.13 19.04 -0.09
N GLY A 363 -26.85 19.19 0.25
CA GLY A 363 -25.76 18.28 -0.10
C GLY A 363 -26.00 16.87 0.42
N PRO A 364 -26.20 16.65 1.73
CA PRO A 364 -26.51 15.33 2.26
C PRO A 364 -27.73 14.68 1.62
N ALA A 365 -28.81 15.45 1.40
CA ALA A 365 -30.01 14.96 0.73
C ALA A 365 -29.75 14.55 -0.73
N THR A 366 -28.88 15.29 -1.43
CA THR A 366 -28.48 14.97 -2.81
C THR A 366 -27.64 13.71 -2.87
N VAL A 367 -26.67 13.53 -1.95
CA VAL A 367 -25.88 12.30 -1.85
C VAL A 367 -26.77 11.11 -1.49
N ARG A 368 -27.72 11.24 -0.55
CA ARG A 368 -28.70 10.18 -0.22
C ARG A 368 -29.53 9.77 -1.44
N ALA A 369 -30.01 10.75 -2.21
CA ALA A 369 -30.73 10.50 -3.45
C ALA A 369 -29.86 9.78 -4.48
N TRP A 370 -28.60 10.20 -4.65
CA TRP A 370 -27.63 9.55 -5.52
C TRP A 370 -27.36 8.11 -5.11
N THR A 371 -27.04 7.85 -3.84
CA THR A 371 -26.80 6.51 -3.32
C THR A 371 -28.01 5.59 -3.52
N THR A 372 -29.23 6.11 -3.32
CA THR A 372 -30.47 5.36 -3.56
C THR A 372 -30.66 5.05 -5.05
N PHE A 373 -30.44 6.04 -5.92
CA PHE A 373 -30.50 5.88 -7.37
C PHE A 373 -29.49 4.83 -7.84
N ALA A 374 -28.23 4.96 -7.44
CA ALA A 374 -27.14 4.07 -7.80
C ALA A 374 -27.36 2.63 -7.29
N SER A 375 -27.80 2.46 -6.04
CA SER A 375 -28.14 1.14 -5.49
C SER A 375 -29.26 0.46 -6.27
N ARG A 376 -30.26 1.23 -6.74
CA ARG A 376 -31.32 0.70 -7.61
C ARG A 376 -30.78 0.29 -8.99
N MET A 377 -29.83 1.05 -9.54
CA MET A 377 -29.21 0.72 -10.83
C MET A 377 -28.40 -0.57 -10.77
N LEU A 378 -27.76 -0.85 -9.63
CA LEU A 378 -26.99 -2.06 -9.39
C LEU A 378 -27.81 -3.23 -8.82
N GLU A 379 -29.12 -3.04 -8.65
CA GLU A 379 -30.02 -4.03 -8.04
C GLU A 379 -29.53 -4.53 -6.66
N LEU A 380 -28.88 -3.67 -5.88
CA LEU A 380 -28.36 -4.03 -4.57
C LEU A 380 -29.50 -4.33 -3.58
N PRO A 381 -29.31 -5.27 -2.63
CA PRO A 381 -30.26 -5.52 -1.55
C PRO A 381 -30.56 -4.25 -0.76
N GLU A 382 -31.79 -4.11 -0.26
CA GLU A 382 -32.20 -2.97 0.58
C GLU A 382 -31.26 -2.78 1.78
N ARG A 383 -30.75 -3.88 2.34
CA ARG A 383 -29.78 -3.88 3.43
C ARG A 383 -28.46 -3.18 3.07
N ALA A 384 -27.95 -3.37 1.85
CA ALA A 384 -26.73 -2.70 1.40
C ALA A 384 -26.95 -1.17 1.36
N LEU A 385 -28.10 -0.73 0.83
CA LEU A 385 -28.48 0.68 0.83
C LEU A 385 -28.59 1.24 2.25
N GLU A 386 -29.21 0.50 3.19
CA GLU A 386 -29.30 0.92 4.60
C GLU A 386 -27.91 1.15 5.22
N VAL A 387 -26.94 0.30 4.92
CA VAL A 387 -25.56 0.45 5.42
C VAL A 387 -24.89 1.69 4.83
N SER A 388 -24.97 1.90 3.51
CA SER A 388 -24.41 3.10 2.88
C SER A 388 -25.05 4.39 3.41
N LEU A 389 -26.37 4.41 3.59
CA LEU A 389 -27.10 5.58 4.13
C LEU A 389 -26.82 5.84 5.62
N ARG A 390 -26.47 4.80 6.38
CA ARG A 390 -26.04 4.93 7.78
C ARG A 390 -24.67 5.61 7.86
N VAL A 391 -23.68 5.10 7.14
CA VAL A 391 -22.32 5.69 7.10
C VAL A 391 -22.38 7.13 6.59
N LEU A 392 -23.17 7.39 5.55
CA LEU A 392 -23.42 8.75 5.09
C LEU A 392 -23.99 9.65 6.19
N GLY A 393 -24.91 9.14 7.02
CA GLY A 393 -25.46 9.88 8.16
C GLY A 393 -24.45 10.18 9.26
N GLU A 394 -23.45 9.32 9.44
CA GLU A 394 -22.33 9.55 10.36
C GLU A 394 -21.41 10.67 9.82
N ALA A 395 -21.21 10.73 8.49
CA ALA A 395 -20.40 11.76 7.82
C ALA A 395 -21.07 13.15 7.71
N GLU A 396 -22.37 13.28 8.00
CA GLU A 396 -23.08 14.57 7.89
C GLU A 396 -22.56 15.62 8.88
N GLU A 397 -22.15 15.20 10.08
CA GLU A 397 -21.60 16.11 11.09
C GLU A 397 -20.24 16.66 10.64
N ASP A 398 -19.36 15.78 10.17
CA ASP A 398 -18.04 16.14 9.65
C ASP A 398 -18.15 17.08 8.44
N PHE A 399 -19.12 16.84 7.55
CA PHE A 399 -19.38 17.72 6.41
C PHE A 399 -19.83 19.13 6.83
N ALA A 400 -20.74 19.21 7.81
CA ALA A 400 -21.19 20.50 8.33
C ALA A 400 -20.04 21.25 9.01
N GLU A 401 -19.16 20.56 9.74
CA GLU A 401 -17.95 21.14 10.31
C GLU A 401 -16.98 21.61 9.22
N LEU A 402 -16.78 20.81 8.18
CA LEU A 402 -15.89 21.11 7.07
C LEU A 402 -16.33 22.37 6.29
N LEU A 403 -17.63 22.51 6.02
CA LEU A 403 -18.16 23.73 5.38
C LEU A 403 -18.07 24.96 6.29
N ALA A 404 -18.20 24.78 7.61
CA ALA A 404 -18.08 25.87 8.57
C ALA A 404 -16.62 26.31 8.77
N ASN A 405 -15.68 25.37 8.70
CA ASN A 405 -14.26 25.56 8.93
C ASN A 405 -13.44 24.87 7.82
N PRO A 406 -13.49 25.40 6.58
CA PRO A 406 -12.75 24.80 5.49
C PRO A 406 -11.25 24.77 5.82
N PRO A 407 -10.56 23.65 5.58
CA PRO A 407 -9.14 23.54 5.83
C PRO A 407 -8.41 24.60 5.01
N LEU A 408 -7.33 25.15 5.57
CA LEU A 408 -6.45 26.00 4.78
C LEU A 408 -5.89 25.15 3.63
N PRO A 409 -5.89 25.65 2.39
CA PRO A 409 -5.29 24.94 1.26
C PRO A 409 -3.87 24.54 1.63
N SER A 410 -3.43 23.35 1.23
CA SER A 410 -2.08 22.85 1.44
C SER A 410 -1.04 23.79 0.83
N LEU A 411 0.24 23.64 1.21
CA LEU A 411 1.30 24.43 0.57
C LEU A 411 1.36 24.19 -0.94
N GLY A 412 1.18 22.93 -1.39
CA GLY A 412 1.17 22.58 -2.81
C GLY A 412 0.07 23.30 -3.58
N GLU A 413 -1.17 23.24 -3.08
CA GLU A 413 -2.32 23.93 -3.72
C GLU A 413 -2.09 25.44 -3.80
N ARG A 414 -1.60 26.06 -2.72
CA ARG A 414 -1.28 27.50 -2.75
C ARG A 414 -0.17 27.84 -3.75
N LEU A 415 0.78 26.93 -3.97
CA LEU A 415 1.84 27.13 -4.97
C LEU A 415 1.28 27.00 -6.39
N VAL A 416 0.40 26.03 -6.63
CA VAL A 416 -0.33 25.88 -7.90
C VAL A 416 -1.13 27.15 -8.20
N ASP A 417 -1.94 27.64 -7.25
CA ASP A 417 -2.71 28.88 -7.40
C ASP A 417 -1.80 30.08 -7.74
N LEU A 418 -0.64 30.17 -7.08
CA LEU A 418 0.34 31.22 -7.34
C LEU A 418 0.99 31.09 -8.72
N MET A 419 1.27 29.87 -9.17
CA MET A 419 1.83 29.59 -10.49
C MET A 419 0.82 29.99 -11.58
N GLU A 420 -0.44 29.60 -11.43
CA GLU A 420 -1.51 30.00 -12.35
C GLU A 420 -1.73 31.51 -12.35
N ALA A 421 -1.71 32.15 -11.18
CA ALA A 421 -1.82 33.61 -11.04
C ALA A 421 -0.63 34.35 -11.69
N ASP A 422 0.58 33.77 -11.63
CA ASP A 422 1.77 34.26 -12.32
C ASP A 422 1.77 33.91 -13.83
N GLY A 423 0.76 33.17 -14.31
CA GLY A 423 0.58 32.80 -15.71
C GLY A 423 1.47 31.66 -16.18
N VAL A 424 1.91 30.79 -15.27
CA VAL A 424 2.70 29.60 -15.58
C VAL A 424 1.79 28.52 -16.19
N ASP A 425 2.21 27.96 -17.31
CA ASP A 425 1.57 26.77 -17.88
C ASP A 425 2.01 25.54 -17.09
N LEU A 426 1.10 24.93 -16.33
CA LEU A 426 1.39 23.78 -15.49
C LEU A 426 1.69 22.49 -16.29
N LEU A 427 1.40 22.48 -17.59
CA LEU A 427 1.73 21.37 -18.49
C LEU A 427 3.13 21.49 -19.11
N ASP A 428 3.84 22.60 -18.86
CA ASP A 428 5.22 22.82 -19.26
C ASP A 428 6.15 22.62 -18.04
N ASP A 429 6.70 21.42 -17.91
CA ASP A 429 7.58 21.03 -16.81
C ASP A 429 8.77 22.00 -16.63
N ASP A 430 9.32 22.55 -17.72
CA ASP A 430 10.45 23.48 -17.66
C ASP A 430 10.01 24.84 -17.10
N ALA A 431 8.81 25.30 -17.45
CA ALA A 431 8.23 26.54 -16.93
C ALA A 431 7.87 26.39 -15.43
N ALA A 432 7.25 25.26 -15.07
CA ALA A 432 6.90 24.94 -13.70
C ALA A 432 8.15 24.85 -12.80
N GLN A 433 9.18 24.11 -13.25
CA GLN A 433 10.42 23.94 -12.50
C GLN A 433 11.23 25.25 -12.39
N SER A 434 11.20 26.09 -13.42
CA SER A 434 11.84 27.41 -13.39
C SER A 434 11.17 28.30 -12.35
N TRP A 435 9.84 28.33 -12.31
CA TRP A 435 9.09 29.08 -11.31
C TRP A 435 9.36 28.58 -9.89
N ILE A 436 9.37 27.25 -9.65
CA ILE A 436 9.69 26.67 -8.35
C ILE A 436 11.09 27.10 -7.90
N THR A 437 12.07 27.04 -8.80
CA THR A 437 13.45 27.45 -8.51
C THR A 437 13.53 28.93 -8.12
N GLU A 438 12.81 29.81 -8.83
CA GLU A 438 12.72 31.24 -8.50
C GLU A 438 12.02 31.49 -7.16
N PHE A 439 10.95 30.75 -6.90
CA PHE A 439 10.20 30.82 -5.64
C PHE A 439 11.05 30.36 -4.45
N GLU A 440 11.79 29.25 -4.58
CA GLU A 440 12.69 28.74 -3.54
C GLU A 440 13.89 29.66 -3.28
N ALA A 441 14.32 30.42 -4.29
CA ALA A 441 15.37 31.42 -4.17
C ALA A 441 14.95 32.66 -3.35
N LEU A 442 13.63 32.85 -3.11
CA LEU A 442 13.13 33.89 -2.22
C LEU A 442 13.52 33.60 -0.76
N ASP A 443 13.78 34.67 0.00
CA ASP A 443 13.96 34.54 1.44
C ASP A 443 12.68 34.05 2.13
N GLN A 444 12.82 33.49 3.33
CA GLN A 444 11.70 32.89 4.05
C GLN A 444 10.55 33.86 4.29
N HIS A 445 10.82 35.15 4.54
CA HIS A 445 9.79 36.14 4.78
C HIS A 445 9.02 36.46 3.48
N ALA A 446 9.73 36.57 2.35
CA ALA A 446 9.11 36.74 1.05
C ALA A 446 8.25 35.52 0.64
N ARG A 447 8.68 34.30 0.94
CA ARG A 447 7.86 33.09 0.72
C ARG A 447 6.61 33.09 1.60
N GLU A 448 6.76 33.36 2.89
CA GLU A 448 5.63 33.45 3.83
C GLU A 448 4.61 34.54 3.45
N LEU A 449 5.06 35.66 2.86
CA LEU A 449 4.17 36.70 2.32
C LEU A 449 3.35 36.20 1.12
N ARG A 450 3.96 35.39 0.25
CA ARG A 450 3.30 34.84 -0.95
C ARG A 450 2.39 33.65 -0.62
N THR A 451 2.78 32.75 0.28
CA THR A 451 2.03 31.52 0.60
C THR A 451 1.26 31.56 1.91
N GLY A 452 1.41 32.62 2.71
CA GLY A 452 0.71 32.74 4.00
C GLY A 452 -0.79 32.97 3.78
N PRO A 453 -1.66 32.52 4.71
CA PRO A 453 -3.10 32.75 4.60
C PRO A 453 -3.39 34.25 4.41
N VAL A 454 -4.27 34.61 3.48
CA VAL A 454 -4.72 35.99 3.29
C VAL A 454 -5.39 36.42 4.59
N SER A 455 -4.88 37.45 5.24
CA SER A 455 -5.50 37.96 6.46
C SER A 455 -6.75 38.74 6.07
N LEU A 456 -7.88 38.46 6.72
CA LEU A 456 -9.09 39.28 6.61
C LEU A 456 -8.95 40.65 7.33
N ASP A 457 -7.75 40.97 7.79
CA ASP A 457 -7.41 42.30 8.31
C ASP A 457 -7.37 43.30 7.14
N PRO A 458 -8.20 44.37 7.15
CA PRO A 458 -8.22 45.40 6.10
C PRO A 458 -6.92 46.24 6.03
N THR A 459 -5.92 45.91 6.85
CA THR A 459 -4.57 46.46 6.77
C THR A 459 -3.55 45.50 6.14
N ASP A 460 -3.97 44.30 5.72
CA ASP A 460 -3.14 43.39 4.92
C ASP A 460 -2.98 43.98 3.50
N PRO A 461 -1.74 44.25 3.04
CA PRO A 461 -1.48 44.79 1.70
C PRO A 461 -1.90 43.85 0.56
N ARG A 462 -2.36 42.63 0.87
CA ARG A 462 -2.88 41.65 -0.09
C ARG A 462 -4.40 41.75 -0.33
N GLY A 463 -5.09 42.68 0.34
CA GLY A 463 -6.54 42.88 0.26
C GLY A 463 -7.04 43.85 -0.83
N GLU A 464 -6.23 44.20 -1.83
CA GLU A 464 -6.61 45.04 -2.98
C GLU A 464 -6.69 44.25 -4.30
#